data_AF-A0A7V0JQQ1-F1
#
_entry.id   AF-A0A7V0JQQ1-F1
#
_cell.length_a   1.000
_cell.length_b   1.000
_cell.length_c   1.000
_cell.angle_alpha   90.00
_cell.angle_beta   90.00
_cell.angle_gamma   90.00
#
_symmetry.space_group_name_H-M   'P 1'
#
loop_
_entity.id
_entity.type
_entity.pdbx_description
1 polymer ?
#
loop_
_entity_poly.entity_id
_entity_poly.type
_entity_poly.pdbx_seq_one_letter_code
_entity_poly.pdbx_strand_id
1 'polypeptide(L)'
;MAQTVLKIELPDSAFRSLKIPRDQWPEFLRRTLAVALYREGKISLGKAKELAGLENKWEMIQLLNERGVDLNYTAQDAREDLETLNRILP
;
A
#
# COMPACT_ATOMS: atom_id res chain seq x y z
N MET A 1 0.40 -16.96 7.00
CA MET A 1 1.13 -16.33 5.88
C MET A 1 2.62 -16.46 6.16
N ALA A 2 3.45 -16.73 5.15
CA ALA A 2 4.90 -16.78 5.34
C ALA A 2 5.45 -15.35 5.41
N GLN A 3 6.24 -15.04 6.44
CA GLN A 3 6.94 -13.76 6.53
C GLN A 3 8.34 -13.89 5.93
N THR A 4 8.72 -12.91 5.13
CA THR A 4 10.07 -12.77 4.59
C THR A 4 10.75 -11.60 5.30
N VAL A 5 11.95 -11.83 5.83
CA VAL A 5 12.77 -10.78 6.44
C VAL A 5 13.76 -10.26 5.41
N LEU A 6 13.68 -8.98 5.10
CA LEU A 6 14.62 -8.25 4.25
C LEU A 6 15.49 -7.34 5.14
N LYS A 7 16.81 -7.48 5.07
CA LYS A 7 17.75 -6.54 5.69
C LYS A 7 18.32 -5.62 4.61
N ILE A 8 18.22 -4.32 4.83
CA ILE A 8 18.74 -3.30 3.92
C ILE A 8 19.70 -2.42 4.72
N GLU A 9 20.93 -2.27 4.24
CA GLU A 9 21.87 -1.29 4.78
C GLU A 9 21.61 0.07 4.13
N LEU A 10 21.43 1.09 4.96
CA LEU A 10 21.10 2.43 4.52
C LEU A 10 21.96 3.44 5.30
N PRO A 11 22.30 4.60 4.70
CA PRO A 11 23.09 5.60 5.40
C PRO A 11 22.34 6.16 6.62
N ASP A 12 22.97 6.15 7.80
CA ASP A 12 22.39 6.72 9.03
C ASP A 12 22.04 8.21 8.85
N SER A 13 22.80 8.94 8.01
CA SER A 13 22.52 10.34 7.65
C SER A 13 21.17 10.54 6.95
N ALA A 14 20.76 9.59 6.08
CA ALA A 14 19.48 9.65 5.40
C ALA A 14 18.32 9.57 6.41
N PHE A 15 18.51 8.78 7.47
CA PHE A 15 17.49 8.61 8.50
C PHE A 15 17.48 9.67 9.59
N ARG A 16 18.63 10.26 9.95
CA ARG A 16 18.64 11.42 10.86
C ARG A 16 17.84 12.61 10.33
N SER A 17 17.68 12.67 9.00
CA SER A 17 16.92 13.70 8.31
C SER A 17 15.41 13.45 8.37
N LEU A 18 14.98 12.20 8.55
CA LEU A 18 13.59 11.85 8.84
C LEU A 18 13.31 12.34 10.26
N LYS A 19 12.53 13.42 10.39
CA LYS A 19 12.05 13.97 11.67
C LYS A 19 11.02 13.02 12.32
N ILE A 20 11.34 11.73 12.41
CA ILE A 20 10.48 10.63 12.84
C ILE A 20 11.24 9.83 13.91
N PRO A 21 10.60 9.55 15.06
CA PRO A 21 11.17 8.69 16.09
C PRO A 21 11.58 7.30 15.55
N ARG A 22 12.71 6.75 16.04
CA ARG A 22 13.29 5.48 15.55
C ARG A 22 12.34 4.28 15.67
N ASP A 23 11.51 4.27 16.70
CA ASP A 23 10.46 3.28 16.95
C ASP A 23 9.38 3.27 15.87
N GLN A 24 9.16 4.39 15.17
CA GLN A 24 8.16 4.52 14.10
C GLN A 24 8.72 4.25 12.70
N TRP A 25 10.04 4.08 12.55
CA TRP A 25 10.66 3.85 11.25
C TRP A 25 10.13 2.61 10.52
N PRO A 26 9.97 1.43 11.18
CA PRO A 26 9.49 0.24 10.48
C PRO A 26 8.12 0.47 9.85
N GLU A 27 7.19 1.06 10.60
CA GLU A 27 5.85 1.38 10.10
C GLU A 27 5.89 2.41 8.97
N PHE A 28 6.63 3.50 9.16
CA PHE A 28 6.78 4.56 8.16
C PHE A 28 7.35 4.03 6.83
N LEU A 29 8.42 3.24 6.90
CA LEU A 29 9.07 2.65 5.72
C LEU A 29 8.15 1.66 5.03
N ARG A 30 7.49 0.79 5.81
CA ARG A 30 6.58 -0.23 5.32
C ARG A 30 5.40 0.40 4.56
N ARG A 31 4.78 1.44 5.12
CA ARG A 31 3.72 2.23 4.45
C ARG A 31 4.24 2.96 3.21
N THR A 32 5.42 3.56 3.30
CA THR A 32 6.02 4.28 2.17
C THR A 32 6.33 3.33 1.00
N LEU A 33 6.84 2.13 1.28
CA LEU A 33 7.07 1.10 0.29
C LEU A 33 5.75 0.58 -0.33
N ALA A 34 4.73 0.34 0.49
CA ALA A 34 3.41 -0.10 0.02
C ALA A 34 2.79 0.90 -0.97
N VAL A 35 2.83 2.18 -0.63
CA VAL A 35 2.31 3.25 -1.48
C VAL A 35 3.10 3.34 -2.79
N ALA A 36 4.43 3.27 -2.74
CA ALA A 36 5.27 3.33 -3.94
C ALA A 36 4.99 2.16 -4.89
N LEU A 37 4.95 0.93 -4.37
CA LEU A 37 4.71 -0.27 -5.18
C LEU A 37 3.30 -0.32 -5.76
N TYR A 38 2.29 0.19 -5.03
CA TYR A 38 0.93 0.33 -5.56
C TYR A 38 0.88 1.35 -6.69
N ARG A 39 1.45 2.55 -6.46
CA ARG A 39 1.50 3.62 -7.46
C ARG A 39 2.16 3.17 -8.76
N GLU A 40 3.21 2.37 -8.66
CA GLU A 40 3.93 1.81 -9.82
C GLU A 40 3.23 0.57 -10.44
N GLY A 41 2.05 0.18 -9.94
CA GLY A 41 1.29 -0.97 -10.45
C GLY A 41 1.97 -2.33 -10.18
N LYS A 42 2.96 -2.41 -9.29
CA LYS A 42 3.71 -3.64 -8.98
C LYS A 42 2.91 -4.60 -8.09
N ILE A 43 2.02 -4.05 -7.26
CA ILE A 43 1.17 -4.82 -6.35
C ILE A 43 -0.27 -4.30 -6.38
N SER A 44 -1.23 -5.21 -6.15
CA SER A 44 -2.64 -4.85 -6.02
C SER A 44 -2.92 -4.10 -4.72
N LEU A 45 -4.09 -3.45 -4.64
CA LEU A 45 -4.53 -2.76 -3.41
C LEU A 45 -4.52 -3.69 -2.18
N GLY A 46 -4.93 -4.94 -2.33
CA GLY A 46 -4.93 -5.93 -1.25
C GLY A 46 -3.51 -6.28 -0.76
N LYS A 47 -2.57 -6.45 -1.70
CA LYS A 47 -1.16 -6.68 -1.36
C LYS A 47 -0.51 -5.43 -0.76
N ALA A 48 -0.89 -4.24 -1.22
CA ALA A 48 -0.43 -2.98 -0.64
C ALA A 48 -0.95 -2.81 0.80
N LYS A 49 -2.22 -3.15 1.07
CA LYS A 49 -2.80 -3.17 2.43
C LYS A 49 -2.04 -4.15 3.34
N GLU A 50 -1.83 -5.38 2.87
CA GLU A 50 -1.06 -6.38 3.61
C GLU A 50 0.36 -5.89 3.86
N LEU A 51 1.03 -5.35 2.85
CA LEU A 51 2.35 -4.76 2.99
C LEU A 51 2.33 -3.54 3.89
N ALA A 52 1.28 -2.72 3.96
CA ALA A 52 1.22 -1.56 4.86
C ALA A 52 0.91 -1.95 6.32
N GLY A 53 0.51 -3.20 6.57
CA GLY A 53 0.10 -3.67 7.89
C GLY A 53 -1.27 -3.16 8.32
N LEU A 54 -2.15 -2.88 7.36
CA LEU A 54 -3.49 -2.33 7.58
C LEU A 54 -4.55 -3.44 7.63
N GLU A 55 -5.59 -3.24 8.41
CA GLU A 55 -6.59 -4.29 8.68
C GLU A 55 -7.54 -4.45 7.49
N ASN A 56 -7.99 -3.32 6.92
CA ASN A 56 -9.02 -3.29 5.89
C ASN A 56 -8.61 -2.43 4.66
N LYS A 57 -9.32 -2.61 3.55
CA LYS A 57 -9.01 -1.90 2.29
C LYS A 57 -9.16 -0.39 2.41
N TRP A 58 -10.07 0.08 3.26
CA TRP A 58 -10.38 1.50 3.38
C TRP A 58 -9.24 2.28 4.02
N GLU A 59 -8.57 1.72 5.02
CA GLU A 59 -7.34 2.29 5.58
C GLU A 59 -6.25 2.46 4.52
N MET A 60 -6.10 1.49 3.61
CA MET A 60 -5.14 1.61 2.51
C MET A 60 -5.54 2.73 1.56
N ILE A 61 -6.84 2.86 1.23
CA ILE A 61 -7.34 3.95 0.38
C ILE A 61 -7.11 5.31 1.05
N GLN A 62 -7.35 5.44 2.36
CA GLN A 62 -7.05 6.65 3.11
C GLN A 62 -5.56 6.99 3.06
N LEU A 63 -4.68 6.00 3.27
CA LEU A 63 -3.23 6.19 3.16
C LEU A 63 -2.81 6.64 1.74
N LEU A 64 -3.41 6.08 0.69
CA LEU A 64 -3.14 6.52 -0.69
C LEU A 64 -3.58 7.97 -0.91
N ASN A 65 -4.78 8.33 -0.43
CA ASN A 65 -5.32 9.68 -0.52
C ASN A 65 -4.44 10.72 0.22
N GLU A 66 -4.03 10.41 1.46
CA GLU A 66 -3.09 11.23 2.24
C GLU A 66 -1.75 11.46 1.53
N ARG A 67 -1.34 10.51 0.67
CA ARG A 67 -0.10 10.56 -0.10
C ARG A 67 -0.29 11.09 -1.53
N GLY A 68 -1.50 11.54 -1.88
CA GLY A 68 -1.82 12.03 -3.22
C GLY A 68 -1.63 10.99 -4.32
N VAL A 69 -1.88 9.72 -4.01
CA VAL A 69 -1.82 8.63 -4.98
C VAL A 69 -3.25 8.28 -5.40
N ASP A 70 -3.53 8.50 -6.68
CA ASP A 70 -4.80 8.14 -7.26
C ASP A 70 -5.03 6.63 -7.17
N LEU A 71 -6.29 6.25 -7.02
CA LEU A 71 -6.67 4.87 -7.22
C LEU A 71 -6.39 4.52 -8.68
N ASN A 72 -5.57 3.50 -8.91
CA ASN A 72 -5.43 2.84 -10.20
C ASN A 72 -6.70 2.03 -10.50
N TYR A 73 -7.86 2.69 -10.44
CA TYR A 73 -9.17 2.14 -10.75
C TYR A 73 -9.55 2.62 -12.14
N THR A 74 -9.36 1.73 -13.10
CA THR A 74 -9.64 2.00 -14.49
C THR A 74 -11.10 1.74 -14.81
N ALA A 75 -11.57 2.25 -15.95
CA ALA A 75 -12.90 1.92 -16.46
C ALA A 75 -13.07 0.41 -16.74
N GLN A 76 -11.97 -0.33 -16.95
CA GLN A 76 -11.98 -1.78 -17.10
C GLN A 76 -12.24 -2.46 -15.75
N ASP A 77 -11.57 -2.02 -14.68
CA ASP A 77 -11.81 -2.54 -13.33
C ASP A 77 -13.28 -2.34 -12.90
N ALA A 78 -13.86 -1.18 -13.24
CA ALA A 78 -15.28 -0.91 -13.01
C ALA A 78 -16.22 -1.86 -13.77
N ARG A 79 -15.85 -2.23 -15.00
CA ARG A 79 -16.64 -3.15 -15.82
C ARG A 79 -16.57 -4.58 -15.27
N GLU A 80 -15.39 -5.04 -14.85
CA GLU A 80 -15.20 -6.36 -14.25
C GLU A 80 -15.92 -6.50 -12.89
N ASP A 81 -15.93 -5.43 -12.09
CA ASP A 81 -16.71 -5.37 -10.86
C ASP A 81 -18.22 -5.45 -11.15
N LEU A 82 -18.72 -4.73 -12.16
CA LEU A 82 -20.12 -4.81 -12.59
C LEU A 82 -20.50 -6.20 -13.11
N GLU A 83 -19.65 -6.83 -13.91
CA GLU A 83 -19.85 -8.21 -14.38
C GLU A 83 -19.90 -9.19 -13.21
N THR A 84 -19.02 -9.00 -12.23
CA THR A 84 -19.05 -9.78 -10.99
C THR A 84 -20.38 -9.56 -10.28
N LEU A 85 -20.78 -8.32 -10.02
CA LEU A 85 -22.04 -8.00 -9.33
C LEU A 85 -23.26 -8.59 -10.03
N ASN A 86 -23.39 -8.44 -11.35
CA ASN A 86 -24.48 -9.01 -12.15
C ASN A 86 -24.53 -10.56 -12.09
N ARG A 87 -23.40 -11.20 -11.81
CA ARG A 87 -23.33 -12.67 -11.67
C ARG A 87 -23.74 -13.14 -10.27
N ILE A 88 -23.41 -12.39 -9.22
CA ILE A 88 -23.67 -12.79 -7.82
C ILE A 88 -24.93 -12.18 -7.21
N LEU A 89 -25.46 -11.10 -7.78
CA LEU A 89 -26.72 -10.49 -7.39
C LEU A 89 -27.76 -10.80 -8.49
N PRO A 90 -28.78 -11.64 -8.20
CA PRO A 90 -29.83 -12.01 -9.16
C PRO A 90 -30.80 -10.86 -9.47
#